data_AF-A0A1S8XL84-F1
#
_entry.id   AF-A0A1S8XL84-F1
#
_cell.length_a   1.000
_cell.length_b   1.000
_cell.length_c   1.000
_cell.angle_alpha   90.00
_cell.angle_beta   90.00
_cell.angle_gamma   90.00
#
_symmetry.space_group_name_H-M   'P 1'
#
loop_
_entity.id
_entity.type
_entity.pdbx_description
1 polymer ?
#
loop_
_entity_poly.entity_id
_entity_poly.type
_entity_poly.pdbx_seq_one_letter_code
_entity_poly.pdbx_strand_id
1 'polypeptide(L)'
;MHSGRAPELLTKRSLVAVSHAIESAALATAEDGPLVVIALFQRMPYFDRERAVYERIAATAAATVVGVVGQRPEALPAGACGVTLDETEDLAREWSVVALTPRFGAALVAHDRAEVEQATTLESGRLFDGRWGFRRDEALHEVVRLRDRLADRLPGAVRLAVEETLARVRDLPATPGEARGEAALRLMFSRAERAARAHRPGGRDRGTALAEPAPLLDEPGMRRWAGADGVTASGTLPVALVGVRVDEPAGAPERFGRRSAAREAQAVIGAVTAPLRPVDRAVRLSDQEYLLILPALTEEQAVAVAGQVHEAVAGLARSYPFVAFAVHAAVTVTSRRPLPVGDVRHAVGWAAREGVPVARLAPESAEVPVGQP
;
A
#
# COMPACT_ATOMS: atom_id res chain seq x y z
N MET A 1 20.41 23.77 -14.49
CA MET A 1 20.11 23.90 -13.05
C MET A 1 18.83 23.13 -12.78
N HIS A 2 18.91 22.06 -11.98
CA HIS A 2 17.80 21.15 -11.70
C HIS A 2 16.76 21.84 -10.81
N SER A 3 15.75 22.47 -11.41
CA SER A 3 14.51 22.79 -10.68
C SER A 3 13.62 21.55 -10.62
N GLY A 4 14.15 20.46 -10.08
CA GLY A 4 13.31 19.32 -9.70
C GLY A 4 12.54 19.72 -8.46
N ARG A 5 11.22 19.89 -8.58
CA ARG A 5 10.36 20.21 -7.44
C ARG A 5 10.53 19.12 -6.36
N ALA A 6 10.54 19.54 -5.09
CA ALA A 6 10.61 18.60 -3.97
C ALA A 6 9.40 17.63 -4.02
N PRO A 7 9.59 16.35 -3.70
CA PRO A 7 8.49 15.40 -3.63
C PRO A 7 7.46 15.83 -2.57
N GLU A 8 6.19 15.59 -2.87
CA GLU A 8 5.07 15.82 -1.97
C GLU A 8 4.48 14.49 -1.49
N LEU A 9 3.95 14.49 -0.25
CA LEU A 9 3.30 13.32 0.32
C LEU A 9 1.92 13.13 -0.31
N LEU A 10 1.72 11.99 -0.99
CA LEU A 10 0.51 11.65 -1.72
C LEU A 10 -0.10 10.36 -1.20
N THR A 11 -1.43 10.26 -1.29
CA THR A 11 -2.16 9.01 -1.02
C THR A 11 -2.31 8.22 -2.31
N LYS A 12 -2.62 6.91 -2.22
CA LYS A 12 -2.93 6.12 -3.42
C LYS A 12 -4.05 6.75 -4.26
N ARG A 13 -5.10 7.28 -3.63
CA ARG A 13 -6.20 7.95 -4.33
C ARG A 13 -5.71 9.14 -5.15
N SER A 14 -4.80 9.93 -4.58
CA SER A 14 -4.18 11.09 -5.22
C SER A 14 -3.37 10.66 -6.45
N LEU A 15 -2.58 9.58 -6.33
CA LEU A 15 -1.81 9.01 -7.44
C LEU A 15 -2.69 8.49 -8.57
N VAL A 16 -3.76 7.77 -8.25
CA VAL A 16 -4.73 7.27 -9.24
C VAL A 16 -5.36 8.43 -10.00
N ALA A 17 -5.78 9.49 -9.29
CA ALA A 17 -6.38 10.66 -9.94
C ALA A 17 -5.41 11.36 -10.90
N VAL A 18 -4.13 11.51 -10.53
CA VAL A 18 -3.11 12.09 -11.42
C VAL A 18 -2.81 11.15 -12.59
N SER A 19 -2.67 9.85 -12.35
CA SER A 19 -2.42 8.84 -13.41
C SER A 19 -3.54 8.88 -14.46
N HIS A 20 -4.80 8.84 -14.01
CA HIS A 20 -5.98 8.94 -14.89
C HIS A 20 -6.03 10.26 -15.64
N ALA A 21 -5.58 11.37 -15.04
CA ALA A 21 -5.49 12.65 -15.75
C ALA A 21 -4.43 12.63 -16.86
N ILE A 22 -3.27 12.01 -16.62
CA ILE A 22 -2.21 11.84 -17.63
C ILE A 22 -2.67 10.93 -18.76
N GLU A 23 -3.27 9.78 -18.42
CA GLU A 23 -3.78 8.81 -19.39
C GLU A 23 -4.92 9.39 -20.23
N SER A 24 -5.82 10.15 -19.61
CA SER A 24 -6.89 10.87 -20.32
C SER A 24 -6.33 11.92 -21.27
N ALA A 25 -5.28 12.64 -20.86
CA ALA A 25 -4.61 13.61 -21.72
C ALA A 25 -3.86 12.94 -22.88
N ALA A 26 -3.23 11.78 -22.65
CA ALA A 26 -2.58 10.99 -23.69
C ALA A 26 -3.56 10.44 -24.74
N LEU A 27 -4.80 10.14 -24.33
CA LEU A 27 -5.87 9.66 -25.22
C LEU A 27 -6.65 10.79 -25.90
N ALA A 28 -6.45 12.05 -25.50
CA ALA A 28 -7.12 13.17 -26.12
C ALA A 28 -6.67 13.32 -27.58
N THR A 29 -7.61 13.47 -28.51
CA THR A 29 -7.30 13.64 -29.93
C THR A 29 -6.53 14.94 -30.15
N ALA A 30 -5.27 14.83 -30.60
CA ALA A 30 -4.42 15.98 -30.91
C ALA A 30 -3.43 15.65 -32.03
N GLU A 31 -3.12 16.64 -32.87
CA GLU A 31 -2.08 16.53 -33.91
C GLU A 31 -0.71 16.89 -33.33
N ASP A 32 -0.26 16.10 -32.36
CA ASP A 32 0.93 16.43 -31.58
C ASP A 32 2.20 15.66 -32.00
N GLY A 33 2.08 14.74 -32.96
CA GLY A 33 3.18 13.88 -33.42
C GLY A 33 3.24 12.54 -32.68
N PRO A 34 4.36 11.81 -32.74
CA PRO A 34 4.47 10.50 -32.10
C PRO A 34 4.33 10.61 -30.59
N LEU A 35 3.50 9.73 -30.02
CA LEU A 35 3.28 9.62 -28.58
C LEU A 35 4.09 8.46 -28.01
N VAL A 36 4.80 8.73 -26.92
CA VAL A 36 5.44 7.73 -26.05
C VAL A 36 4.70 7.73 -24.72
N VAL A 37 4.29 6.55 -24.25
CA VAL A 37 3.80 6.34 -22.90
C VAL A 37 4.62 5.27 -22.20
N ILE A 38 5.09 5.57 -20.99
CA ILE A 38 5.78 4.61 -20.12
C ILE A 38 5.05 4.58 -18.78
N ALA A 39 4.61 3.40 -18.36
CA ALA A 39 3.95 3.21 -17.07
C ALA A 39 4.55 2.05 -16.29
N LEU A 40 4.80 2.25 -14.99
CA LEU A 40 5.33 1.24 -14.09
C LEU A 40 4.27 0.90 -13.03
N PHE A 41 3.95 -0.39 -12.94
CA PHE A 41 3.00 -0.95 -11.99
C PHE A 41 3.73 -1.80 -10.97
N GLN A 42 3.50 -1.48 -9.70
CA GLN A 42 4.13 -2.19 -8.60
C GLN A 42 3.74 -3.66 -8.52
N ARG A 43 2.58 -4.08 -9.08
CA ARG A 43 2.11 -5.47 -9.13
C ARG A 43 1.14 -5.70 -10.29
N MET A 44 1.07 -6.94 -10.76
CA MET A 44 0.21 -7.38 -11.87
C MET A 44 -1.30 -7.06 -11.68
N PRO A 45 -1.92 -7.29 -10.51
CA PRO A 45 -3.33 -6.94 -10.30
C PRO A 45 -3.66 -5.44 -10.44
N TYR A 46 -2.66 -4.55 -10.32
CA TYR A 46 -2.86 -3.13 -10.59
C TYR A 46 -2.89 -2.84 -12.08
N PHE A 47 -2.02 -3.48 -12.88
CA PHE A 47 -2.06 -3.35 -14.33
C PHE A 47 -3.34 -3.97 -14.92
N ASP A 48 -3.80 -5.11 -14.41
CA ASP A 48 -5.02 -5.76 -14.91
C ASP A 48 -6.26 -4.86 -14.87
N ARG A 49 -6.36 -3.99 -13.86
CA ARG A 49 -7.46 -3.02 -13.74
C ARG A 49 -7.41 -1.94 -14.81
N GLU A 50 -6.21 -1.54 -15.21
CA GLU A 50 -5.98 -0.47 -16.17
C GLU A 50 -5.74 -1.00 -17.61
N ARG A 51 -5.71 -2.32 -17.80
CA ARG A 51 -5.42 -3.00 -19.08
C ARG A 51 -6.14 -2.38 -20.28
N ALA A 52 -7.44 -2.12 -20.15
CA ALA A 52 -8.25 -1.54 -21.22
C ALA A 52 -7.85 -0.09 -21.58
N VAL A 53 -7.30 0.67 -20.64
CA VAL A 53 -6.77 2.01 -20.89
C VAL A 53 -5.49 1.91 -21.72
N TYR A 54 -4.58 1.02 -21.31
CA TYR A 54 -3.30 0.82 -21.99
C TYR A 54 -3.44 0.16 -23.36
N GLU A 55 -4.50 -0.62 -23.59
CA GLU A 55 -4.87 -1.08 -24.93
C GLU A 55 -5.22 0.08 -25.86
N ARG A 56 -6.04 1.03 -25.40
CA ARG A 56 -6.37 2.22 -26.20
C ARG A 56 -5.15 3.11 -26.46
N ILE A 57 -4.28 3.26 -25.47
CA ILE A 57 -3.03 4.02 -25.62
C ILE A 57 -2.12 3.32 -26.64
N ALA A 58 -1.94 2.01 -26.53
CA ALA A 58 -1.09 1.24 -27.44
C ALA A 58 -1.59 1.24 -28.89
N ALA A 59 -2.90 1.40 -29.10
CA ALA A 59 -3.48 1.51 -30.43
C ALA A 59 -3.12 2.81 -31.18
N THR A 60 -2.75 3.87 -30.47
CA THR A 60 -2.46 5.20 -31.05
C THR A 60 -1.03 5.68 -30.84
N ALA A 61 -0.36 5.22 -29.79
CA ALA A 61 1.00 5.61 -29.44
C ALA A 61 2.04 4.99 -30.38
N ALA A 62 3.12 5.73 -30.64
CA ALA A 62 4.29 5.20 -31.35
C ALA A 62 5.04 4.17 -30.48
N ALA A 63 5.02 4.35 -29.15
CA ALA A 63 5.51 3.37 -28.20
C ALA A 63 4.72 3.41 -26.90
N THR A 64 4.30 2.24 -26.42
CA THR A 64 3.73 2.05 -25.08
C THR A 64 4.56 1.03 -24.33
N VAL A 65 5.14 1.42 -23.19
CA VAL A 65 5.95 0.56 -22.34
C VAL A 65 5.24 0.38 -21.00
N VAL A 66 5.06 -0.87 -20.59
CA VAL A 66 4.42 -1.25 -19.33
C VAL A 66 5.39 -2.07 -18.50
N GLY A 67 5.94 -1.48 -17.43
CA GLY A 67 6.73 -2.19 -16.43
C GLY A 67 5.85 -2.83 -15.37
N VAL A 68 6.07 -4.10 -15.03
CA VAL A 68 5.35 -4.79 -13.94
C VAL A 68 6.34 -5.58 -13.08
N VAL A 69 6.20 -5.49 -11.77
CA VAL A 69 7.08 -6.20 -10.83
C VAL A 69 6.70 -7.68 -10.69
N GLY A 70 7.74 -8.53 -10.64
CA GLY A 70 7.68 -9.94 -10.23
C GLY A 70 7.20 -10.90 -11.31
N GLN A 71 6.25 -10.50 -12.16
CA GLN A 71 5.72 -11.35 -13.22
C GLN A 71 5.70 -10.62 -14.56
N ARG A 72 6.03 -11.35 -15.63
CA ARG A 72 5.80 -10.88 -16.99
C ARG A 72 4.29 -10.90 -17.26
N PRO A 73 3.69 -9.81 -17.78
CA PRO A 73 2.28 -9.84 -18.12
C PRO A 73 2.02 -10.88 -19.22
N GLU A 74 1.27 -11.94 -18.91
CA GLU A 74 1.06 -13.10 -19.80
C GLU A 74 0.41 -12.73 -21.13
N ALA A 75 -0.45 -11.71 -21.12
CA ALA A 75 -1.02 -11.11 -22.31
C ALA A 75 -0.88 -9.60 -22.18
N LEU A 76 -0.07 -8.97 -23.00
CA LEU A 76 -0.06 -7.51 -23.13
C LEU A 76 -1.06 -7.10 -24.21
N PRO A 77 -1.65 -5.89 -24.11
CA PRO A 77 -2.35 -5.31 -25.24
C PRO A 77 -1.48 -5.27 -26.49
N ALA A 78 -2.07 -5.49 -27.66
CA ALA A 78 -1.36 -5.38 -28.93
C ALA A 78 -0.73 -3.98 -29.06
N GLY A 79 0.55 -3.91 -29.45
CA GLY A 79 1.31 -2.66 -29.54
C GLY A 79 1.95 -2.19 -28.23
N ALA A 80 1.65 -2.81 -27.09
CA ALA A 80 2.33 -2.54 -25.82
C ALA A 80 3.55 -3.45 -25.63
N CYS A 81 4.62 -2.87 -25.07
CA CYS A 81 5.83 -3.57 -24.70
C CYS A 81 5.88 -3.76 -23.18
N GLY A 82 5.88 -5.00 -22.71
CA GLY A 82 5.97 -5.30 -21.29
C GLY A 82 7.42 -5.50 -20.84
N VAL A 83 7.76 -4.91 -19.71
CA VAL A 83 9.04 -5.08 -19.04
C VAL A 83 8.80 -5.68 -17.66
N THR A 84 9.47 -6.78 -17.34
CA THR A 84 9.44 -7.33 -15.98
C THR A 84 10.46 -6.60 -15.12
N LEU A 85 10.02 -6.16 -13.95
CA LEU A 85 10.84 -5.56 -12.92
C LEU A 85 11.11 -6.59 -11.81
N ASP A 86 12.35 -6.63 -11.33
CA ASP A 86 12.72 -7.47 -10.18
C ASP A 86 12.11 -6.91 -8.89
N GLU A 87 11.81 -7.74 -7.88
CA GLU A 87 11.23 -7.23 -6.62
C GLU A 87 12.23 -6.40 -5.79
N THR A 88 13.53 -6.60 -6.02
CA THR A 88 14.62 -5.99 -5.25
C THR A 88 15.14 -4.69 -5.85
N GLU A 89 14.79 -4.35 -7.10
CA GLU A 89 15.27 -3.13 -7.74
C GLU A 89 14.46 -1.90 -7.30
N ASP A 90 15.08 -0.71 -7.33
CA ASP A 90 14.43 0.54 -6.89
C ASP A 90 13.09 0.81 -7.60
N LEU A 91 13.01 0.49 -8.90
CA LEU A 91 11.80 0.67 -9.71
C LEU A 91 10.62 -0.19 -9.23
N ALA A 92 10.86 -1.24 -8.44
CA ALA A 92 9.79 -2.08 -7.89
C ALA A 92 8.85 -1.33 -6.94
N ARG A 93 9.38 -0.29 -6.29
CA ARG A 93 8.64 0.58 -5.36
C ARG A 93 8.16 1.86 -6.04
N GLU A 94 8.54 2.08 -7.28
CA GLU A 94 8.16 3.24 -8.08
C GLU A 94 6.81 3.00 -8.80
N TRP A 95 5.89 3.94 -8.65
CA TRP A 95 4.74 4.12 -9.50
C TRP A 95 5.06 5.26 -10.45
N SER A 96 5.09 4.97 -11.75
CA SER A 96 5.32 6.01 -12.76
C SER A 96 4.33 5.93 -13.90
N VAL A 97 3.89 7.09 -14.38
CA VAL A 97 3.12 7.24 -15.62
C VAL A 97 3.65 8.48 -16.33
N VAL A 98 4.23 8.29 -17.50
CA VAL A 98 4.83 9.37 -18.28
C VAL A 98 4.25 9.32 -19.68
N ALA A 99 3.77 10.45 -20.18
CA ALA A 99 3.29 10.62 -21.54
C ALA A 99 4.05 11.79 -22.19
N LEU A 100 4.56 11.58 -23.40
CA LEU A 100 5.36 12.56 -24.11
C LEU A 100 5.04 12.57 -25.61
N THR A 101 4.78 13.75 -26.13
CA THR A 101 4.74 14.06 -27.56
C THR A 101 5.60 15.31 -27.80
N PRO A 102 5.89 15.66 -29.06
CA PRO A 102 6.49 16.95 -29.41
C PRO A 102 5.79 18.18 -28.81
N ARG A 103 4.48 18.13 -28.51
CA ARG A 103 3.68 19.30 -28.09
C ARG A 103 2.97 19.15 -26.74
N PHE A 104 3.00 17.96 -26.15
CA PHE A 104 2.42 17.65 -24.84
C PHE A 104 3.39 16.81 -24.01
N GLY A 105 3.41 17.02 -22.71
CA GLY A 105 4.13 16.15 -21.81
C GLY A 105 3.55 16.20 -20.41
N ALA A 106 3.44 15.03 -19.79
CA ALA A 106 3.06 14.90 -18.40
C ALA A 106 3.79 13.73 -17.76
N ALA A 107 4.09 13.85 -16.49
CA ALA A 107 4.77 12.82 -15.72
C ALA A 107 4.16 12.73 -14.32
N LEU A 108 4.10 11.51 -13.82
CA LEU A 108 3.94 11.17 -12.43
C LEU A 108 5.04 10.18 -12.09
N VAL A 109 5.76 10.43 -11.00
CA VAL A 109 6.75 9.52 -10.42
C VAL A 109 6.55 9.54 -8.91
N ALA A 110 6.23 8.41 -8.32
CA ALA A 110 5.99 8.29 -6.89
C ALA A 110 6.62 7.03 -6.30
N HIS A 111 7.25 7.17 -5.13
CA HIS A 111 7.87 6.06 -4.42
C HIS A 111 7.03 5.69 -3.21
N ASP A 112 6.73 4.40 -3.05
CA ASP A 112 6.02 3.91 -1.87
C ASP A 112 6.91 3.98 -0.63
N ARG A 113 6.41 4.65 0.41
CA ARG A 113 7.11 4.78 1.71
C ARG A 113 6.97 3.53 2.57
N ALA A 114 6.11 2.59 2.19
CA ALA A 114 5.64 1.51 3.04
C ALA A 114 5.05 2.00 4.37
N GLU A 115 4.47 3.21 4.34
CA GLU A 115 3.77 3.84 5.45
C GLU A 115 2.27 3.94 5.14
N VAL A 116 1.44 4.06 6.19
CA VAL A 116 0.00 4.20 6.05
C VAL A 116 -0.57 5.30 6.93
N GLU A 117 -1.58 6.00 6.41
CA GLU A 117 -2.49 6.84 7.18
C GLU A 117 -3.80 6.11 7.51
N GLN A 118 -4.59 6.67 8.43
CA GLN A 118 -5.89 6.12 8.78
C GLN A 118 -6.85 6.22 7.57
N ALA A 119 -7.33 5.08 7.11
CA ALA A 119 -8.24 4.99 5.97
C ALA A 119 -9.22 3.81 6.10
N THR A 120 -10.18 3.75 5.17
CA THR A 120 -11.22 2.70 5.13
C THR A 120 -10.67 1.33 4.75
N THR A 121 -9.57 1.30 3.99
CA THR A 121 -8.81 0.09 3.66
C THR A 121 -7.32 0.38 3.80
N LEU A 122 -6.56 -0.67 4.06
CA LEU A 122 -5.10 -0.62 4.14
C LEU A 122 -4.49 -0.04 2.85
N GLU A 123 -5.01 -0.46 1.70
CA GLU A 123 -4.55 0.04 0.41
C GLU A 123 -4.74 1.55 0.25
N SER A 124 -5.94 2.04 0.59
CA SER A 124 -6.28 3.46 0.42
C SER A 124 -5.48 4.37 1.34
N GLY A 125 -4.94 3.82 2.43
CA GLY A 125 -4.11 4.53 3.39
C GLY A 125 -2.63 4.61 3.02
N ARG A 126 -2.16 3.89 1.98
CA ARG A 126 -0.74 3.91 1.59
C ARG A 126 -0.26 5.31 1.22
N LEU A 127 0.94 5.64 1.69
CA LEU A 127 1.59 6.93 1.51
C LEU A 127 2.79 6.83 0.56
N PHE A 128 2.93 7.85 -0.29
CA PHE A 128 3.94 7.90 -1.33
C PHE A 128 4.63 9.26 -1.35
N ASP A 129 5.93 9.26 -1.61
CA ASP A 129 6.66 10.49 -1.95
C ASP A 129 6.61 10.66 -3.48
N GLY A 130 5.84 11.64 -3.95
CA GLY A 130 5.50 11.79 -5.36
C GLY A 130 5.84 13.14 -5.96
N ARG A 131 6.11 13.14 -7.26
CA ARG A 131 6.23 14.33 -8.10
C ARG A 131 5.38 14.10 -9.34
N TRP A 132 4.63 15.11 -9.74
CA TRP A 132 3.86 15.08 -10.97
C TRP A 132 3.79 16.45 -11.60
N GLY A 133 3.59 16.51 -12.92
CA GLY A 133 3.52 17.75 -13.67
C GLY A 133 2.95 17.52 -15.08
N PHE A 134 2.60 18.62 -15.74
CA PHE A 134 2.05 18.63 -17.11
C PHE A 134 2.92 19.51 -18.03
N ARG A 135 4.23 19.41 -17.82
CA ARG A 135 5.25 20.13 -18.58
C ARG A 135 6.07 19.17 -19.42
N ARG A 136 6.36 19.55 -20.67
CA ARG A 136 7.15 18.73 -21.58
C ARG A 136 8.57 18.51 -21.12
N ASP A 137 9.20 19.51 -20.51
CA ASP A 137 10.56 19.35 -20.02
C ASP A 137 10.61 18.31 -18.89
N GLU A 138 9.67 18.32 -17.96
CA GLU A 138 9.60 17.30 -16.89
C GLU A 138 9.37 15.89 -17.46
N ALA A 139 8.40 15.74 -18.38
CA ALA A 139 8.14 14.46 -19.03
C ALA A 139 9.34 13.98 -19.86
N LEU A 140 10.04 14.87 -20.57
CA LEU A 140 11.25 14.56 -21.31
C LEU A 140 12.34 13.98 -20.39
N HIS A 141 12.60 14.62 -19.25
CA HIS A 141 13.58 14.11 -18.29
C HIS A 141 13.22 12.71 -17.79
N GLU A 142 11.94 12.47 -17.49
CA GLU A 142 11.48 11.17 -16.98
C GLU A 142 11.48 10.08 -18.08
N VAL A 143 11.13 10.40 -19.33
CA VAL A 143 11.28 9.45 -20.45
C VAL A 143 12.75 9.09 -20.65
N VAL A 144 13.68 10.06 -20.62
CA VAL A 144 15.12 9.78 -20.75
C VAL A 144 15.59 8.88 -19.61
N ARG A 145 15.23 9.19 -18.36
CA ARG A 145 15.59 8.39 -17.18
C ARG A 145 15.08 6.96 -17.30
N LEU A 146 13.80 6.78 -17.64
CA LEU A 146 13.18 5.46 -17.75
C LEU A 146 13.71 4.68 -18.95
N ARG A 147 13.96 5.34 -20.09
CA ARG A 147 14.63 4.73 -21.24
C ARG A 147 15.99 4.18 -20.84
N ASP A 148 16.80 4.95 -20.12
CA ASP A 148 18.13 4.51 -19.67
C ASP A 148 18.04 3.33 -18.70
N ARG A 149 17.09 3.37 -17.75
CA ARG A 149 16.90 2.31 -16.75
C ARG A 149 16.34 1.02 -17.34
N LEU A 150 15.55 1.10 -18.41
CA LEU A 150 14.92 -0.04 -19.05
C LEU A 150 15.65 -0.51 -20.32
N ALA A 151 16.74 0.17 -20.72
CA ALA A 151 17.34 0.09 -22.05
C ALA A 151 17.56 -1.34 -22.57
N ASP A 152 18.22 -2.19 -21.79
CA ASP A 152 18.55 -3.57 -22.18
C ASP A 152 17.32 -4.50 -22.24
N ARG A 153 16.18 -4.03 -21.70
CA ARG A 153 14.92 -4.76 -21.64
C ARG A 153 13.93 -4.34 -22.74
N LEU A 154 14.22 -3.26 -23.47
CA LEU A 154 13.36 -2.75 -24.53
C LEU A 154 13.70 -3.38 -25.90
N PRO A 155 12.70 -3.88 -26.66
CA PRO A 155 12.89 -4.31 -28.03
C PRO A 155 13.43 -3.17 -28.92
N GLY A 156 14.25 -3.51 -29.92
CA GLY A 156 14.89 -2.52 -30.80
C GLY A 156 13.92 -1.54 -31.46
N ALA A 157 12.75 -2.02 -31.93
CA ALA A 157 11.72 -1.16 -32.54
C ALA A 157 11.12 -0.15 -31.55
N VAL A 158 10.83 -0.58 -30.31
CA VAL A 158 10.31 0.29 -29.24
C VAL A 158 11.34 1.34 -28.87
N ARG A 159 12.60 0.93 -28.71
CA ARG A 159 13.71 1.85 -28.43
C ARG A 159 13.84 2.91 -29.53
N LEU A 160 13.79 2.52 -30.80
CA LEU A 160 13.84 3.46 -31.93
C LEU A 160 12.68 4.47 -31.91
N ALA A 161 11.45 4.02 -31.65
CA ALA A 161 10.29 4.91 -31.56
C ALA A 161 10.41 5.92 -30.40
N VAL A 162 10.97 5.49 -29.25
CA VAL A 162 11.29 6.38 -28.13
C VAL A 162 12.36 7.40 -28.52
N GLU A 163 13.47 6.98 -29.14
CA GLU A 163 14.53 7.89 -29.57
C GLU A 163 14.04 8.92 -30.61
N GLU A 164 13.21 8.50 -31.57
CA GLU A 164 12.64 9.40 -32.57
C GLU A 164 11.76 10.48 -31.92
N THR A 165 10.93 10.10 -30.96
CA THR A 165 10.11 11.05 -30.19
C THR A 165 10.98 12.00 -29.39
N LEU A 166 12.00 11.49 -28.70
CA LEU A 166 12.95 12.31 -27.92
C LEU A 166 13.68 13.33 -28.81
N ALA A 167 14.10 12.92 -30.01
CA ALA A 167 14.74 13.81 -30.97
C ALA A 167 13.82 14.97 -31.36
N ARG A 168 12.56 14.69 -31.71
CA ARG A 168 11.57 15.71 -32.10
C ARG A 168 11.22 16.69 -30.96
N VAL A 169 11.21 16.22 -29.71
CA VAL A 169 10.90 17.06 -28.53
C VAL A 169 12.05 18.03 -28.23
N ARG A 170 13.31 17.60 -28.36
CA ARG A 170 14.49 18.42 -28.06
C ARG A 170 14.54 19.71 -28.87
N ASP A 171 13.97 19.70 -30.06
CA ASP A 171 13.95 20.84 -30.97
C ASP A 171 12.83 21.85 -30.64
N LEU A 172 11.95 21.56 -29.67
CA LEU A 172 10.77 22.37 -29.34
C LEU A 172 10.78 22.78 -27.85
N PRO A 173 11.17 24.01 -27.49
CA PRO A 173 11.23 24.42 -26.09
C PRO A 173 9.84 24.41 -25.43
N ALA A 174 9.81 24.10 -24.13
CA ALA A 174 8.61 24.20 -23.31
C ALA A 174 8.05 25.64 -23.34
N THR A 175 6.73 25.77 -23.48
CA THR A 175 6.10 27.10 -23.57
C THR A 175 5.70 27.63 -22.19
N PRO A 176 5.66 28.95 -21.98
CA PRO A 176 5.10 29.53 -20.75
C PRO A 176 3.62 29.13 -20.50
N GLY A 177 2.90 28.67 -21.53
CA GLY A 177 1.54 28.14 -21.41
C GLY A 177 1.48 26.87 -20.56
N GLU A 178 2.46 25.97 -20.71
CA GLU A 178 2.54 24.72 -19.94
C GLU A 178 2.71 25.01 -18.45
N ALA A 179 3.60 25.95 -18.09
CA ALA A 179 3.79 26.34 -16.70
C ALA A 179 2.53 26.97 -16.07
N ARG A 180 1.78 27.78 -16.83
CA ARG A 180 0.50 28.37 -16.38
C ARG A 180 -0.59 27.30 -16.25
N GLY A 181 -0.68 26.39 -17.21
CA GLY A 181 -1.61 25.26 -17.20
C GLY A 181 -1.37 24.34 -16.01
N GLU A 182 -0.11 23.97 -15.76
CA GLU A 182 0.25 23.18 -14.58
C GLU A 182 -0.12 23.92 -13.28
N ALA A 183 0.19 25.21 -13.17
CA ALA A 183 -0.16 25.98 -11.97
C ALA A 183 -1.67 25.96 -11.69
N ALA A 184 -2.50 26.04 -12.74
CA ALA A 184 -3.95 25.93 -12.62
C ALA A 184 -4.39 24.52 -12.18
N LEU A 185 -3.86 23.47 -12.82
CA LEU A 185 -4.15 22.07 -12.47
C LEU A 185 -3.78 21.77 -11.01
N ARG A 186 -2.62 22.24 -10.55
CA ARG A 186 -2.20 22.09 -9.15
C ARG A 186 -3.15 22.78 -8.18
N LEU A 187 -3.59 24.01 -8.49
CA LEU A 187 -4.55 24.72 -7.64
C LEU A 187 -5.87 23.93 -7.53
N MET A 188 -6.36 23.39 -8.64
CA MET A 188 -7.57 22.56 -8.66
C MET A 188 -7.37 21.27 -7.85
N PHE A 189 -6.25 20.58 -8.06
CA PHE A 189 -5.90 19.36 -7.33
C PHE A 189 -5.81 19.60 -5.82
N SER A 190 -5.09 20.64 -5.38
CA SER A 190 -4.98 21.00 -3.97
C SER A 190 -6.32 21.41 -3.34
N ARG A 191 -7.26 21.96 -4.12
CA ARG A 191 -8.63 22.21 -3.64
C ARG A 191 -9.43 20.91 -3.52
N ALA A 192 -9.34 20.03 -4.51
CA ALA A 192 -9.99 18.72 -4.49
C ALA A 192 -9.50 17.86 -3.32
N GLU A 193 -8.19 17.80 -3.08
CA GLU A 193 -7.57 17.11 -1.95
C GLU A 193 -8.05 17.65 -0.60
N ARG A 194 -8.08 18.99 -0.43
CA ARG A 194 -8.60 19.61 0.81
C ARG A 194 -10.08 19.29 1.02
N ALA A 195 -10.88 19.36 -0.03
CA ALA A 195 -12.29 19.01 0.04
C ALA A 195 -12.47 17.54 0.43
N ALA A 196 -11.71 16.62 -0.19
CA ALA A 196 -11.76 15.20 0.13
C ALA A 196 -11.39 14.91 1.59
N ARG A 197 -10.34 15.57 2.12
CA ARG A 197 -9.94 15.43 3.53
C ARG A 197 -11.00 15.96 4.49
N ALA A 198 -11.67 17.06 4.16
CA ALA A 198 -12.74 17.62 4.99
C ALA A 198 -13.98 16.72 5.08
N HIS A 199 -14.19 15.83 4.12
CA HIS A 199 -15.31 14.87 4.09
C HIS A 199 -14.94 13.50 4.69
N ARG A 200 -13.70 13.28 5.15
CA ARG A 200 -13.32 12.02 5.80
C ARG A 200 -14.01 11.92 7.18
N PRO A 201 -14.71 10.82 7.49
CA PRO A 201 -15.23 10.58 8.83
C PRO A 201 -14.05 10.59 9.82
N GLY A 202 -14.12 11.44 10.85
CA GLY A 202 -13.04 11.67 11.82
C GLY A 202 -12.24 12.97 11.62
N GLY A 203 -12.42 13.70 10.51
CA GLY A 203 -11.69 14.94 10.24
C GLY A 203 -12.26 16.21 10.89
N ARG A 204 -13.44 16.15 11.52
CA ARG A 204 -14.15 17.33 12.07
C ARG A 204 -13.99 17.58 13.57
N ASP A 205 -13.30 16.71 14.31
CA ASP A 205 -13.01 16.95 15.73
C ASP A 205 -11.52 16.91 16.01
N ARG A 206 -10.82 18.01 15.68
CA ARG A 206 -9.56 18.39 16.33
C ARG A 206 -9.81 19.16 17.63
N GLY A 207 -10.97 18.96 18.25
CA GLY A 207 -11.32 19.48 19.57
C GLY A 207 -11.51 18.32 20.55
N THR A 208 -10.49 18.03 21.35
CA THR A 208 -10.60 17.38 22.68
C THR A 208 -11.30 16.02 22.84
N ALA A 209 -11.77 15.34 21.79
CA ALA A 209 -12.23 13.96 21.90
C ALA A 209 -11.01 13.03 21.91
N LEU A 210 -10.76 12.38 23.06
CA LEU A 210 -9.91 11.19 23.13
C LEU A 210 -10.31 10.27 21.98
N ALA A 211 -9.40 9.98 21.06
CA ALA A 211 -9.68 9.14 19.91
C ALA A 211 -10.28 7.82 20.41
N GLU A 212 -11.57 7.58 20.12
CA GLU A 212 -12.19 6.32 20.49
C GLU A 212 -11.38 5.17 19.88
N PRO A 213 -11.07 4.11 20.66
CA PRO A 213 -10.35 2.96 20.14
C PRO A 213 -11.07 2.43 18.89
N ALA A 214 -10.32 2.16 17.83
CA ALA A 214 -10.90 1.57 16.63
C ALA A 214 -11.64 0.27 17.04
N PRO A 215 -12.92 0.11 16.65
CA PRO A 215 -13.68 -1.05 17.07
C PRO A 215 -13.02 -2.34 16.56
N LEU A 216 -13.12 -3.41 17.35
CA LEU A 216 -12.69 -4.74 16.94
C LEU A 216 -13.37 -5.11 15.62
N LEU A 217 -12.58 -5.58 14.67
CA LEU A 217 -13.09 -6.13 13.43
C LEU A 217 -13.49 -7.59 13.62
N ASP A 218 -14.50 -8.02 12.87
CA ASP A 218 -14.76 -9.43 12.60
C ASP A 218 -13.84 -9.92 11.46
N GLU A 219 -13.78 -11.24 11.23
CA GLU A 219 -12.94 -11.81 10.17
C GLU A 219 -13.34 -11.29 8.76
N PRO A 220 -14.63 -11.18 8.38
CA PRO A 220 -15.02 -10.56 7.12
C PRO A 220 -14.60 -9.09 7.00
N GLY A 221 -14.74 -8.29 8.07
CA GLY A 221 -14.31 -6.90 8.13
C GLY A 221 -12.81 -6.75 7.99
N MET A 222 -12.03 -7.64 8.64
CA MET A 222 -10.59 -7.74 8.47
C MET A 222 -10.22 -8.00 7.00
N ARG A 223 -10.84 -9.00 6.35
CA ARG A 223 -10.54 -9.34 4.95
C ARG A 223 -10.79 -8.17 4.01
N ARG A 224 -11.92 -7.46 4.18
CA ARG A 224 -12.25 -6.24 3.43
C ARG A 224 -11.24 -5.12 3.68
N TRP A 225 -10.86 -4.89 4.94
CA TRP A 225 -9.94 -3.82 5.31
C TRP A 225 -8.50 -4.09 4.84
N ALA A 226 -7.99 -5.31 5.02
CA ALA A 226 -6.63 -5.71 4.64
C ALA A 226 -6.46 -5.94 3.13
N GLY A 227 -7.56 -5.96 2.38
CA GLY A 227 -7.57 -6.09 0.93
C GLY A 227 -7.43 -7.52 0.42
N ALA A 228 -7.84 -8.53 1.20
CA ALA A 228 -7.84 -9.94 0.80
C ALA A 228 -8.71 -10.21 -0.45
N ASP A 229 -9.72 -9.37 -0.69
CA ASP A 229 -10.56 -9.40 -1.90
C ASP A 229 -9.96 -8.54 -3.04
N GLY A 230 -8.62 -8.44 -3.08
CA GLY A 230 -7.84 -7.85 -4.16
C GLY A 230 -7.49 -6.37 -4.01
N VAL A 231 -7.91 -5.65 -2.96
CA VAL A 231 -7.66 -4.20 -2.86
C VAL A 231 -6.15 -3.90 -2.71
N THR A 232 -5.46 -4.65 -1.84
CA THR A 232 -4.00 -4.58 -1.65
C THR A 232 -3.34 -5.79 -2.29
N ALA A 233 -2.38 -5.56 -3.19
CA ALA A 233 -1.63 -6.66 -3.80
C ALA A 233 -0.52 -7.14 -2.87
N SER A 234 -0.28 -8.46 -2.85
CA SER A 234 0.87 -9.07 -2.16
C SER A 234 2.19 -8.41 -2.56
N GLY A 235 3.10 -8.24 -1.60
CA GLY A 235 4.45 -7.73 -1.84
C GLY A 235 4.62 -6.21 -1.81
N THR A 236 3.54 -5.44 -1.58
CA THR A 236 3.61 -3.96 -1.60
C THR A 236 3.82 -3.35 -0.22
N LEU A 237 3.02 -3.75 0.77
CA LEU A 237 3.04 -3.19 2.12
C LEU A 237 3.30 -4.29 3.16
N PRO A 238 4.44 -4.26 3.87
CA PRO A 238 4.69 -5.14 4.99
C PRO A 238 3.75 -4.80 6.16
N VAL A 239 3.21 -5.85 6.76
CA VAL A 239 2.29 -5.80 7.89
C VAL A 239 2.79 -6.77 8.94
N ALA A 240 3.00 -6.26 10.15
CA ALA A 240 3.23 -7.12 11.29
C ALA A 240 1.90 -7.69 11.78
N LEU A 241 1.91 -8.96 12.17
CA LEU A 241 0.79 -9.66 12.77
C LEU A 241 1.22 -10.15 14.15
N VAL A 242 0.39 -9.88 15.15
CA VAL A 242 0.57 -10.40 16.51
C VAL A 242 -0.67 -11.20 16.88
N GLY A 243 -0.54 -12.52 16.87
CA GLY A 243 -1.54 -13.40 17.47
C GLY A 243 -1.37 -13.36 18.98
N VAL A 244 -2.46 -13.14 19.71
CA VAL A 244 -2.48 -13.09 21.18
C VAL A 244 -3.49 -14.09 21.68
N ARG A 245 -3.09 -14.95 22.61
CA ARG A 245 -3.96 -15.86 23.34
C ARG A 245 -3.93 -15.49 24.82
N VAL A 246 -5.10 -15.28 25.39
CA VAL A 246 -5.30 -14.96 26.80
C VAL A 246 -6.08 -16.11 27.45
N ASP A 247 -5.36 -16.95 28.17
CA ASP A 247 -5.91 -18.10 28.87
C ASP A 247 -6.17 -17.77 30.35
N GLU A 248 -7.14 -18.46 30.93
CA GLU A 248 -7.20 -18.58 32.39
C GLU A 248 -6.33 -19.78 32.80
N PRO A 249 -5.50 -19.66 33.84
CA PRO A 249 -4.71 -20.78 34.31
C PRO A 249 -5.63 -21.89 34.81
N ALA A 250 -5.19 -23.13 34.61
CA ALA A 250 -5.89 -24.31 35.10
C ALA A 250 -6.11 -24.22 36.61
N GLY A 251 -7.36 -24.39 37.05
CA GLY A 251 -7.75 -24.32 38.47
C GLY A 251 -8.30 -22.97 38.94
N ALA A 252 -8.57 -22.03 38.03
CA ALA A 252 -9.31 -20.81 38.36
C ALA A 252 -10.71 -21.16 38.93
N PRO A 253 -11.18 -20.47 39.98
CA PRO A 253 -12.48 -20.73 40.59
C PRO A 253 -13.62 -20.51 39.60
N GLU A 254 -14.67 -21.34 39.67
CA GLU A 254 -15.86 -21.21 38.82
C GLU A 254 -16.47 -19.79 38.93
N ARG A 255 -16.67 -19.15 37.77
CA ARG A 255 -17.12 -17.75 37.70
C ARG A 255 -18.56 -17.61 38.21
N PHE A 256 -18.77 -16.72 39.18
CA PHE A 256 -20.12 -16.36 39.64
C PHE A 256 -20.80 -15.36 38.68
N GLY A 257 -21.59 -15.88 37.74
CA GLY A 257 -22.59 -15.11 36.98
C GLY A 257 -22.13 -14.43 35.68
N ARG A 258 -23.03 -14.38 34.68
CA ARG A 258 -22.75 -13.90 33.30
C ARG A 258 -22.26 -12.45 33.20
N ARG A 259 -22.61 -11.59 34.17
CA ARG A 259 -22.24 -10.16 34.15
C ARG A 259 -20.77 -9.91 34.52
N SER A 260 -20.14 -10.77 35.34
CA SER A 260 -18.71 -10.64 35.66
C SER A 260 -17.86 -11.01 34.45
N ALA A 261 -18.15 -12.16 33.83
CA ALA A 261 -17.47 -12.65 32.64
C ALA A 261 -17.47 -11.64 31.47
N ALA A 262 -18.58 -10.93 31.26
CA ALA A 262 -18.67 -9.91 30.22
C ALA A 262 -17.75 -8.69 30.49
N ARG A 263 -17.62 -8.28 31.77
CA ARG A 263 -16.73 -7.18 32.16
C ARG A 263 -15.26 -7.57 32.07
N GLU A 264 -14.93 -8.79 32.47
CA GLU A 264 -13.58 -9.37 32.32
C GLU A 264 -13.18 -9.43 30.84
N ALA A 265 -14.05 -9.97 29.98
CA ALA A 265 -13.81 -10.02 28.55
C ALA A 265 -13.60 -8.61 27.95
N GLN A 266 -14.39 -7.62 28.38
CA GLN A 266 -14.21 -6.24 27.95
C GLN A 266 -12.89 -5.63 28.46
N ALA A 267 -12.45 -5.99 29.67
CA ALA A 267 -11.18 -5.54 30.22
C ALA A 267 -9.98 -6.14 29.48
N VAL A 268 -10.06 -7.44 29.11
CA VAL A 268 -9.06 -8.10 28.26
C VAL A 268 -8.99 -7.43 26.89
N ILE A 269 -10.14 -7.15 26.26
CA ILE A 269 -10.19 -6.41 24.99
C ILE A 269 -9.52 -5.03 25.15
N GLY A 270 -9.83 -4.30 26.22
CA GLY A 270 -9.21 -3.01 26.53
C GLY A 270 -7.68 -3.12 26.65
N ALA A 271 -7.19 -4.10 27.40
CA ALA A 271 -5.76 -4.34 27.57
C ALA A 271 -5.04 -4.73 26.27
N VAL A 272 -5.64 -5.61 25.46
CA VAL A 272 -5.11 -6.07 24.17
C VAL A 272 -5.06 -4.94 23.13
N THR A 273 -6.02 -4.02 23.18
CA THR A 273 -6.13 -2.91 22.22
C THR A 273 -5.43 -1.62 22.68
N ALA A 274 -5.06 -1.50 23.95
CA ALA A 274 -4.43 -0.29 24.50
C ALA A 274 -3.12 0.14 23.78
N PRO A 275 -2.25 -0.78 23.30
CA PRO A 275 -1.02 -0.40 22.59
C PRO A 275 -1.23 0.07 21.14
N LEU A 276 -2.45 -0.03 20.60
CA LEU A 276 -2.69 0.14 19.17
C LEU A 276 -2.71 1.62 18.75
N ARG A 277 -2.08 1.90 17.60
CA ARG A 277 -2.14 3.20 16.93
C ARG A 277 -3.47 3.32 16.16
N PRO A 278 -3.90 4.53 15.76
CA PRO A 278 -5.13 4.72 14.98
C PRO A 278 -5.18 3.97 13.63
N VAL A 279 -4.01 3.63 13.08
CA VAL A 279 -3.87 2.87 11.83
C VAL A 279 -3.92 1.35 12.03
N ASP A 280 -3.72 0.88 13.26
CA ASP A 280 -3.68 -0.53 13.61
C ASP A 280 -5.11 -1.08 13.77
N ARG A 281 -5.28 -2.39 13.66
CA ARG A 281 -6.57 -3.06 13.85
C ARG A 281 -6.42 -4.28 14.75
N ALA A 282 -7.45 -4.55 15.54
CA ALA A 282 -7.59 -5.80 16.28
C ALA A 282 -8.78 -6.58 15.75
N VAL A 283 -8.62 -7.90 15.72
CA VAL A 283 -9.64 -8.87 15.31
C VAL A 283 -9.81 -9.86 16.44
N ARG A 284 -11.04 -10.14 16.84
CA ARG A 284 -11.34 -11.22 17.78
C ARG A 284 -11.57 -12.51 16.99
N LEU A 285 -10.68 -13.48 17.11
CA LEU A 285 -10.73 -14.75 16.39
C LEU A 285 -11.55 -15.80 17.13
N SER A 286 -11.45 -15.79 18.46
CA SER A 286 -12.23 -16.63 19.36
C SER A 286 -12.45 -15.92 20.69
N ASP A 287 -12.97 -16.62 21.69
CA ASP A 287 -13.16 -16.01 23.00
C ASP A 287 -11.86 -15.61 23.71
N GLN A 288 -10.77 -16.32 23.42
CA GLN A 288 -9.46 -16.18 24.04
C GLN A 288 -8.36 -15.75 23.05
N GLU A 289 -8.64 -15.79 21.74
CA GLU A 289 -7.67 -15.48 20.69
C GLU A 289 -8.00 -14.18 19.98
N TYR A 290 -6.98 -13.34 19.85
CA TYR A 290 -7.01 -12.05 19.20
C TYR A 290 -5.89 -11.98 18.16
N LEU A 291 -6.10 -11.19 17.11
CA LEU A 291 -5.10 -10.87 16.12
C LEU A 291 -4.95 -9.36 16.03
N LEU A 292 -3.74 -8.86 16.26
CA LEU A 292 -3.37 -7.47 16.03
C LEU A 292 -2.72 -7.36 14.67
N ILE A 293 -3.18 -6.40 13.87
CA ILE A 293 -2.69 -6.12 12.53
C ILE A 293 -2.05 -4.74 12.57
N LEU A 294 -0.75 -4.73 12.30
CA LEU A 294 0.18 -3.67 12.65
C LEU A 294 0.93 -3.23 11.39
N PRO A 295 0.34 -2.37 10.54
CA PRO A 295 0.97 -1.94 9.29
C PRO A 295 2.28 -1.17 9.52
N ALA A 296 3.23 -1.30 8.59
CA ALA A 296 4.45 -0.48 8.58
C ALA A 296 5.29 -0.60 9.88
N LEU A 297 5.24 -1.75 10.54
CA LEU A 297 6.04 -2.06 11.73
C LEU A 297 7.05 -3.15 11.40
N THR A 298 8.26 -3.01 11.94
CA THR A 298 9.27 -4.08 11.90
C THR A 298 8.92 -5.18 12.89
N GLU A 299 9.59 -6.33 12.77
CA GLU A 299 9.41 -7.44 13.70
C GLU A 299 9.74 -7.03 15.14
N GLU A 300 10.84 -6.30 15.35
CA GLU A 300 11.24 -5.81 16.67
C GLU A 300 10.19 -4.91 17.31
N GLN A 301 9.61 -3.99 16.53
CA GLN A 301 8.54 -3.11 17.02
C GLN A 301 7.27 -3.90 17.32
N ALA A 302 6.94 -4.93 16.52
CA ALA A 302 5.79 -5.80 16.77
C ALA A 302 5.98 -6.67 18.03
N VAL A 303 7.19 -7.15 18.29
CA VAL A 303 7.54 -7.84 19.55
C VAL A 303 7.40 -6.89 20.74
N ALA A 304 7.80 -5.62 20.60
CA ALA A 304 7.59 -4.62 21.66
C ALA A 304 6.10 -4.39 21.94
N VAL A 305 5.25 -4.35 20.91
CA VAL A 305 3.78 -4.30 21.08
C VAL A 305 3.25 -5.54 21.80
N ALA A 306 3.73 -6.75 21.46
CA ALA A 306 3.36 -7.97 22.17
C ALA A 306 3.73 -7.91 23.66
N GLY A 307 4.91 -7.36 23.99
CA GLY A 307 5.33 -7.10 25.37
C GLY A 307 4.41 -6.11 26.10
N GLN A 308 4.01 -5.03 25.44
CA GLN A 308 3.05 -4.06 26.00
C GLN A 308 1.67 -4.69 26.27
N VAL A 309 1.20 -5.59 25.39
CA VAL A 309 -0.03 -6.37 25.62
C VAL A 309 0.11 -7.28 26.84
N HIS A 310 1.25 -7.97 26.98
CA HIS A 310 1.51 -8.84 28.13
C HIS A 310 1.44 -8.06 29.45
N GLU A 311 2.12 -6.91 29.53
CA GLU A 311 2.09 -6.02 30.70
C GLU A 311 0.68 -5.46 30.98
N ALA A 312 -0.05 -5.07 29.94
CA ALA A 312 -1.41 -4.54 30.09
C ALA A 312 -2.38 -5.58 30.64
N VAL A 313 -2.31 -6.82 30.16
CA VAL A 313 -3.15 -7.92 30.64
C VAL A 313 -2.74 -8.38 32.03
N ALA A 314 -1.44 -8.50 32.33
CA ALA A 314 -0.96 -8.80 33.67
C ALA A 314 -1.42 -7.74 34.69
N GLY A 315 -1.48 -6.47 34.27
CA GLY A 315 -2.02 -5.36 35.05
C GLY A 315 -3.49 -5.50 35.45
N LEU A 316 -4.29 -6.35 34.77
CA LEU A 316 -5.68 -6.61 35.11
C LEU A 316 -5.84 -7.31 36.46
N ALA A 317 -4.82 -8.02 36.95
CA ALA A 317 -4.82 -8.64 38.26
C ALA A 317 -5.08 -7.64 39.41
N ARG A 318 -4.77 -6.34 39.21
CA ARG A 318 -5.09 -5.28 40.19
C ARG A 318 -6.59 -5.01 40.31
N SER A 319 -7.33 -5.15 39.22
CA SER A 319 -8.78 -4.90 39.16
C SER A 319 -9.60 -6.19 39.29
N TYR A 320 -8.99 -7.33 38.97
CA TYR A 320 -9.58 -8.66 39.01
C TYR A 320 -8.66 -9.62 39.79
N PRO A 321 -8.50 -9.44 41.12
CA PRO A 321 -7.49 -10.16 41.92
C PRO A 321 -7.71 -11.68 42.02
N PHE A 322 -8.89 -12.17 41.63
CA PHE A 322 -9.23 -13.59 41.60
C PHE A 322 -9.13 -14.22 40.21
N VAL A 323 -8.71 -13.44 39.21
CA VAL A 323 -8.50 -13.92 37.83
C VAL A 323 -7.04 -13.69 37.48
N ALA A 324 -6.29 -14.78 37.37
CA ALA A 324 -4.98 -14.75 36.75
C ALA A 324 -5.16 -14.97 35.25
N PHE A 325 -4.41 -14.23 34.43
CA PHE A 325 -4.42 -14.41 32.98
C PHE A 325 -3.02 -14.87 32.55
N ALA A 326 -2.96 -15.96 31.78
CA ALA A 326 -1.76 -16.36 31.07
C ALA A 326 -1.83 -15.79 29.65
N VAL A 327 -0.77 -15.13 29.20
CA VAL A 327 -0.73 -14.48 27.89
C VAL A 327 0.41 -15.05 27.07
N HIS A 328 0.05 -15.56 25.90
CA HIS A 328 0.99 -16.05 24.89
C HIS A 328 0.79 -15.28 23.60
N ALA A 329 1.88 -14.96 22.91
CA ALA A 329 1.83 -14.26 21.64
C ALA A 329 2.67 -14.95 20.56
N ALA A 330 2.33 -14.71 19.30
CA ALA A 330 3.13 -15.08 18.14
C ALA A 330 3.23 -13.91 17.18
N VAL A 331 4.44 -13.61 16.70
CA VAL A 331 4.75 -12.45 15.87
C VAL A 331 5.28 -12.88 14.51
N THR A 332 4.80 -12.24 13.45
CA THR A 332 5.37 -12.35 12.09
C THR A 332 5.24 -11.01 11.36
N VAL A 333 6.07 -10.79 10.35
CA VAL A 333 5.93 -9.67 9.40
C VAL A 333 5.77 -10.23 8.00
N THR A 334 4.75 -9.76 7.28
CA THR A 334 4.42 -10.30 5.97
C THR A 334 3.92 -9.24 5.00
N SER A 335 4.29 -9.39 3.74
CA SER A 335 3.70 -8.65 2.62
C SER A 335 2.68 -9.51 1.86
N ARG A 336 2.44 -10.77 2.25
CA ARG A 336 1.50 -11.69 1.61
C ARG A 336 0.05 -11.24 1.80
N ARG A 337 -0.79 -11.50 0.79
CA ARG A 337 -2.25 -11.35 0.81
C ARG A 337 -2.88 -12.62 0.21
N PRO A 338 -3.93 -13.21 0.83
CA PRO A 338 -4.51 -12.85 2.13
C PRO A 338 -3.51 -13.00 3.28
N LEU A 339 -3.79 -12.36 4.42
CA LEU A 339 -2.91 -12.41 5.59
C LEU A 339 -2.82 -13.86 6.13
N PRO A 340 -1.63 -14.34 6.54
CA PRO A 340 -1.40 -15.71 7.04
C PRO A 340 -1.94 -15.92 8.46
N VAL A 341 -3.24 -15.69 8.66
CA VAL A 341 -3.89 -15.80 9.97
C VAL A 341 -3.79 -17.22 10.53
N GLY A 342 -3.88 -18.24 9.67
CA GLY A 342 -3.74 -19.65 10.08
C GLY A 342 -2.38 -19.96 10.71
N ASP A 343 -1.30 -19.50 10.07
CA ASP A 343 0.08 -19.72 10.52
C ASP A 343 0.32 -19.07 11.89
N VAL A 344 -0.15 -17.83 12.05
CA VAL A 344 -0.06 -17.09 13.32
C VAL A 344 -0.87 -17.77 14.43
N ARG A 345 -2.08 -18.27 14.12
CA ARG A 345 -2.90 -19.02 15.09
C ARG A 345 -2.26 -20.32 15.52
N HIS A 346 -1.67 -21.06 14.58
CA HIS A 346 -0.95 -22.29 14.90
C HIS A 346 0.24 -22.00 15.82
N ALA A 347 1.01 -20.94 15.53
CA ALA A 347 2.16 -20.54 16.32
C ALA A 347 1.79 -20.07 17.73
N VAL A 348 0.71 -19.29 17.92
CA VAL A 348 0.28 -18.89 19.27
C VAL A 348 -0.25 -20.07 20.08
N GLY A 349 -0.93 -21.02 19.43
CA GLY A 349 -1.35 -22.27 20.07
C GLY A 349 -0.17 -23.15 20.50
N TRP A 350 0.88 -23.22 19.68
CA TRP A 350 2.14 -23.87 20.06
C TRP A 350 2.80 -23.14 21.25
N ALA A 351 2.90 -21.81 21.20
CA ALA A 351 3.50 -21.01 22.27
C ALA A 351 2.80 -21.21 23.61
N ALA A 352 1.46 -21.29 23.61
CA ALA A 352 0.68 -21.59 24.81
C ALA A 352 0.94 -23.01 25.35
N ARG A 353 1.06 -24.02 24.49
CA ARG A 353 1.38 -25.40 24.92
C ARG A 353 2.77 -25.53 25.53
N GLU A 354 3.76 -24.86 24.94
CA GLU A 354 5.16 -24.91 25.38
C GLU A 354 5.49 -23.90 26.49
N GLY A 355 4.53 -23.07 26.91
CA GLY A 355 4.76 -22.03 27.91
C GLY A 355 5.66 -20.88 27.44
N VAL A 356 5.80 -20.69 26.12
CA VAL A 356 6.61 -19.61 25.53
C VAL A 356 5.80 -18.32 25.56
N PRO A 357 6.29 -17.21 26.15
CA PRO A 357 5.54 -15.96 26.21
C PRO A 357 5.32 -15.31 24.84
N VAL A 358 6.35 -15.28 23.99
CA VAL A 358 6.29 -14.71 22.63
C VAL A 358 7.08 -15.59 21.66
N ALA A 359 6.39 -16.22 20.72
CA ALA A 359 7.00 -16.93 19.59
C ALA A 359 7.23 -15.98 18.41
N ARG A 360 8.32 -16.19 17.68
CA ARG A 360 8.61 -15.46 16.43
C ARG A 360 8.54 -16.45 15.27
N LEU A 361 7.78 -16.10 14.24
CA LEU A 361 7.81 -16.82 12.98
C LEU A 361 8.78 -16.11 12.06
N ALA A 362 9.58 -16.88 11.32
CA ALA A 362 10.45 -16.31 10.30
C ALA A 362 9.64 -15.41 9.35
N PRO A 363 10.12 -14.20 9.03
CA PRO A 363 9.54 -13.40 7.97
C PRO A 363 9.70 -14.17 6.67
N GLU A 364 8.57 -14.62 6.11
CA GLU A 364 8.60 -15.41 4.88
C GLU A 364 8.70 -14.45 3.70
N SER A 365 9.72 -14.67 2.86
CA SER A 365 9.84 -14.02 1.55
C SER A 365 8.56 -14.28 0.75
N ALA A 366 8.12 -13.31 -0.03
CA ALA A 366 6.99 -13.48 -0.95
C ALA A 366 7.38 -14.44 -2.08
N GLU A 367 7.57 -15.74 -1.80
CA GLU A 367 7.70 -16.72 -2.85
C GLU A 367 6.36 -16.84 -3.57
N VAL A 368 6.38 -16.45 -4.84
CA VAL A 368 5.36 -16.75 -5.83
C VAL A 368 5.19 -18.28 -5.84
N PRO A 369 3.96 -18.83 -5.79
CA PRO A 369 3.79 -20.24 -6.07
C PRO A 369 4.32 -20.48 -7.48
N VAL A 370 5.46 -21.16 -7.58
CA VAL A 370 5.98 -21.66 -8.85
C VAL A 370 4.89 -22.59 -9.39
N GLY A 371 4.19 -22.13 -10.42
CA GLY A 371 3.31 -22.99 -11.19
C GLY A 371 4.13 -24.19 -11.65
N GLN A 372 3.78 -25.37 -11.17
CA GLN A 372 4.29 -26.61 -11.73
C GLN A 372 3.82 -26.74 -13.19
N PRO A 373 4.65 -27.36 -14.05
CA PRO A 373 4.66 -27.18 -15.51
C PRO A 373 3.38 -27.57 -16.25
#